data_AF-A0A168NP57-F1
#
_entry.id   AF-A0A168NP57-F1
#
_cell.length_a   1.000
_cell.length_b   1.000
_cell.length_c   1.000
_cell.angle_alpha   90.00
_cell.angle_beta   90.00
_cell.angle_gamma   90.00
#
_symmetry.space_group_name_H-M   'P 1'
#
loop_
_entity.id
_entity.type
_entity.pdbx_description
1 polymer ?
#
loop_
_entity_poly.entity_id
_entity_poly.type
_entity_poly.pdbx_seq_one_letter_code
_entity_poly.pdbx_strand_id
1 'polypeptide(L)'
;MKTSVGVWDSLFGKKVELELKNDKGNTVKRKISEKLYNQLLMEDKIEEIVNAVIFNTMNGLLSEVIYKIDEEISMESYKKFKNIDTGKIYIIEYYEEGELSSMILTKEKFEETLSEMQ
;
A
#
# COMPACT_ATOMS: atom_id res chain seq x y z
N MET A 1 -12.96 -35.16 5.45
CA MET A 1 -11.83 -35.21 4.48
C MET A 1 -11.23 -33.80 4.39
N LYS A 2 -10.04 -33.58 4.97
CA LYS A 2 -9.35 -32.27 5.01
C LYS A 2 -7.88 -32.46 4.67
N THR A 3 -7.51 -32.71 3.41
CA THR A 3 -6.09 -32.74 2.99
C THR A 3 -6.02 -32.85 1.46
N SER A 4 -5.96 -31.73 0.76
CA SER A 4 -5.36 -31.68 -0.60
C SER A 4 -5.32 -30.27 -1.18
N VAL A 5 -6.25 -29.39 -0.79
CA VAL A 5 -6.40 -28.05 -1.40
C VAL A 5 -5.21 -27.12 -1.11
N GLY A 6 -4.52 -27.29 0.03
CA GLY A 6 -3.42 -26.39 0.43
C GLY A 6 -2.06 -26.65 -0.24
N VAL A 7 -1.80 -27.86 -0.74
CA VAL A 7 -0.47 -28.22 -1.25
C VAL A 7 -0.26 -27.70 -2.68
N TRP A 8 -1.31 -27.78 -3.51
CA TRP A 8 -1.27 -27.32 -4.90
C TRP A 8 -1.22 -25.78 -5.04
N ASP A 9 -1.91 -25.04 -4.17
CA ASP A 9 -1.82 -23.57 -4.09
C ASP A 9 -0.39 -23.10 -3.77
N SER A 10 0.40 -23.88 -3.02
CA SER A 10 1.78 -23.52 -2.67
C SER A 10 2.77 -23.64 -3.84
N LEU A 11 2.44 -24.48 -4.82
CA LEU A 11 3.28 -24.77 -5.98
C LEU A 11 2.97 -23.89 -7.19
N PHE A 12 1.71 -23.47 -7.37
CA PHE A 12 1.26 -22.71 -8.55
C PHE A 12 0.67 -21.32 -8.26
N GLY A 13 0.47 -20.96 -6.99
CA GLY A 13 -0.06 -19.64 -6.62
C GLY A 13 0.96 -18.51 -6.81
N LYS A 14 0.46 -17.30 -7.12
CA LYS A 14 1.27 -16.07 -7.10
C LYS A 14 1.93 -15.91 -5.73
N LYS A 15 3.23 -15.60 -5.73
CA LYS A 15 4.04 -15.41 -4.52
C LYS A 15 4.30 -13.92 -4.30
N VAL A 16 4.13 -13.48 -3.07
CA VAL A 16 4.42 -12.13 -2.60
C VAL A 16 5.66 -12.20 -1.71
N GLU A 17 6.60 -11.27 -1.87
CA GLU A 17 7.76 -11.14 -1.01
C GLU A 17 7.43 -10.15 0.11
N LEU A 18 7.56 -10.62 1.34
CA LEU A 18 7.36 -9.85 2.56
C LEU A 18 8.70 -9.55 3.21
N GLU A 19 8.86 -8.32 3.69
CA GLU A 19 9.94 -7.95 4.59
C GLU A 19 9.41 -7.96 6.02
N LEU A 20 9.83 -8.95 6.81
CA LEU A 20 9.40 -9.13 8.19
C LEU A 20 10.57 -8.88 9.13
N LYS A 21 10.36 -8.19 10.25
CA LYS A 21 11.35 -8.17 11.33
C LYS A 21 11.26 -9.46 12.13
N ASN A 22 12.39 -10.14 12.33
CA ASN A 22 12.45 -11.26 13.27
C ASN A 22 12.58 -10.77 14.72
N ASP A 23 12.50 -11.71 15.68
CA ASP A 23 12.62 -11.44 17.13
C ASP A 23 13.96 -10.79 17.54
N LYS A 24 14.94 -10.74 16.63
CA LYS A 24 16.23 -10.08 16.81
C LYS A 24 16.28 -8.69 16.15
N GLY A 25 15.16 -8.20 15.65
CA GLY A 25 15.02 -6.91 14.95
C GLY A 25 15.57 -6.88 13.53
N ASN A 26 16.07 -7.99 12.98
CA ASN A 26 16.60 -8.03 11.63
C ASN A 26 15.48 -8.20 10.60
N THR A 27 15.55 -7.46 9.50
CA THR A 27 14.65 -7.62 8.36
C THR A 27 14.96 -8.91 7.62
N VAL A 28 13.96 -9.76 7.46
CA VAL A 28 14.04 -11.05 6.76
C VAL A 28 13.03 -11.02 5.62
N LYS A 29 13.50 -11.26 4.40
CA LYS A 29 12.65 -11.42 3.22
C LYS A 29 12.08 -12.84 3.20
N ARG A 30 10.75 -12.98 3.14
CA ARG A 30 10.07 -14.28 2.96
C ARG A 30 9.09 -14.22 1.81
N LYS A 31 9.11 -15.24 0.96
CA LYS A 31 8.11 -15.42 -0.10
C LYS A 31 6.97 -16.26 0.44
N ILE A 32 5.77 -15.70 0.49
CA ILE A 32 4.53 -16.40 0.85
C ILE A 32 3.55 -16.36 -0.31
N SER A 33 2.51 -17.20 -0.28
CA SER A 33 1.44 -17.11 -1.29
C SER A 33 0.61 -15.84 -1.09
N GLU A 34 0.08 -15.28 -2.18
CA GLU A 34 -0.83 -14.11 -2.13
C GLU A 34 -2.06 -14.39 -1.26
N LYS A 35 -2.52 -15.63 -1.20
CA LYS A 35 -3.62 -16.04 -0.31
C LYS A 35 -3.26 -15.94 1.17
N LEU A 36 -2.08 -16.43 1.56
CA LEU A 36 -1.61 -16.31 2.95
C LEU A 36 -1.34 -14.85 3.30
N TYR A 37 -0.83 -14.08 2.33
CA TYR A 37 -0.61 -12.65 2.46
C TYR A 37 -1.90 -11.91 2.80
N ASN A 38 -2.95 -12.08 1.99
CA ASN A 38 -4.25 -11.47 2.21
C ASN A 38 -4.87 -11.93 3.54
N GLN A 39 -4.69 -13.21 3.90
CA GLN A 39 -5.16 -13.72 5.19
C GLN A 39 -4.46 -13.02 6.37
N LEU A 40 -3.14 -12.82 6.30
CA LEU A 40 -2.41 -12.14 7.37
C LEU A 40 -2.77 -10.65 7.48
N LEU A 41 -3.09 -9.99 6.36
CA LEU A 41 -3.65 -8.63 6.36
C LEU A 41 -5.03 -8.60 7.03
N MET A 42 -5.93 -9.52 6.67
CA MET A 42 -7.28 -9.58 7.24
C MET A 42 -7.29 -9.95 8.74
N GLU A 43 -6.26 -10.64 9.22
CA GLU A 43 -6.09 -10.99 10.64
C GLU A 43 -5.31 -9.92 11.43
N ASP A 44 -5.02 -8.74 10.85
CA ASP A 44 -4.23 -7.65 11.42
C ASP A 44 -2.84 -8.09 11.93
N LYS A 45 -2.28 -9.17 11.36
CA LYS A 45 -0.98 -9.71 11.75
C LYS A 45 0.19 -9.05 11.04
N ILE A 46 -0.09 -8.45 9.88
CA ILE A 46 0.86 -7.65 9.12
C ILE A 46 0.14 -6.38 8.68
N GLU A 47 0.87 -5.28 8.58
CA GLU A 47 0.38 -4.03 7.99
C GLU A 47 1.03 -3.87 6.62
N GLU A 48 0.26 -3.51 5.60
CA GLU A 48 0.87 -3.14 4.32
C GLU A 48 1.25 -1.67 4.34
N ILE A 49 2.55 -1.45 4.21
CA ILE A 49 3.17 -0.16 4.28
C ILE A 49 3.81 0.12 2.92
N VAL A 50 3.50 1.28 2.34
CA VAL A 50 3.96 1.70 1.02
C VAL A 50 4.62 3.06 1.08
N ASN A 51 5.48 3.35 0.10
CA ASN A 51 6.04 4.68 -0.03
C ASN A 51 5.04 5.59 -0.73
N ALA A 52 4.73 6.74 -0.13
CA ALA A 52 3.82 7.73 -0.67
C ALA A 52 4.50 9.09 -0.84
N VAL A 53 3.99 9.86 -1.80
CA VAL A 53 4.16 11.31 -1.87
C VAL A 53 2.79 11.90 -1.58
N ILE A 54 2.70 12.75 -0.58
CA ILE A 54 1.44 13.27 -0.07
C ILE A 54 1.45 14.78 -0.20
N PHE A 55 0.42 15.36 -0.80
CA PHE A 55 0.17 16.79 -0.70
C PHE A 55 -1.02 17.01 0.21
N ASN A 56 -0.79 17.65 1.35
CA ASN A 56 -1.84 18.03 2.27
C ASN A 56 -2.17 19.50 2.07
N THR A 57 -3.44 19.83 1.80
CA THR A 57 -3.83 21.22 1.49
C THR A 57 -3.59 22.20 2.63
N MET A 58 -3.41 21.71 3.87
CA MET A 58 -3.09 22.52 5.05
C MET A 58 -1.58 22.56 5.34
N ASN A 59 -0.88 21.44 5.14
CA ASN A 59 0.52 21.26 5.55
C ASN A 59 1.54 21.35 4.40
N GLY A 60 1.07 21.38 3.15
CA GLY A 60 1.90 21.37 1.95
C GLY A 60 2.39 19.98 1.54
N LEU A 61 3.47 19.94 0.76
CA LEU A 61 4.02 18.73 0.17
C LEU A 61 4.89 17.94 1.18
N LEU A 62 4.54 16.68 1.39
CA LEU A 62 5.28 15.69 2.17
C LEU A 62 5.81 14.61 1.22
N SER A 63 7.13 14.55 1.06
CA SER A 63 7.77 13.58 0.16
C SER A 63 8.27 12.36 0.93
N GLU A 64 8.13 11.18 0.31
CA GLU A 64 8.70 9.92 0.81
C GLU A 64 8.18 9.50 2.19
N VAL A 65 6.88 9.59 2.37
CA VAL A 65 6.19 9.17 3.59
C VAL A 65 5.95 7.67 3.55
N ILE A 66 6.14 7.03 4.70
CA ILE A 66 5.73 5.66 4.95
C ILE A 66 4.22 5.67 5.21
N TYR A 67 3.42 5.20 4.25
CA TYR A 67 1.97 5.22 4.31
C TYR A 67 1.42 3.83 4.56
N LYS A 68 0.52 3.70 5.54
CA LYS A 68 -0.19 2.46 5.82
C LYS A 68 -1.44 2.40 4.95
N ILE A 69 -1.56 1.37 4.12
CA ILE A 69 -2.79 1.11 3.36
C ILE A 69 -3.91 0.78 4.36
N ASP A 70 -5.02 1.50 4.26
CA ASP A 70 -6.17 1.42 5.16
C ASP A 70 -7.51 1.45 4.39
N GLU A 71 -8.62 1.72 5.07
CA GLU A 71 -9.95 1.72 4.46
C GLU A 71 -10.15 2.88 3.47
N GLU A 72 -9.47 4.02 3.67
CA GLU A 72 -9.53 5.16 2.73
C GLU A 72 -8.81 4.81 1.43
N ILE A 73 -7.68 4.12 1.53
CA ILE A 73 -6.86 3.71 0.40
C ILE A 73 -6.84 2.19 0.31
N SER A 74 -7.82 1.64 -0.42
CA SER A 74 -7.87 0.19 -0.63
C SER A 74 -6.65 -0.37 -1.37
N MET A 75 -6.36 -1.65 -1.14
CA MET A 75 -5.33 -2.40 -1.87
C MET A 75 -5.54 -2.38 -3.40
N GLU A 76 -6.80 -2.37 -3.84
CA GLU A 76 -7.14 -2.29 -5.26
C GLU A 76 -6.74 -0.93 -5.84
N SER A 77 -7.03 0.15 -5.12
CA SER A 77 -6.62 1.50 -5.46
C SER A 77 -5.09 1.60 -5.52
N TYR A 78 -4.37 1.06 -4.53
CA TYR A 78 -2.91 1.00 -4.55
C TYR A 78 -2.38 0.28 -5.79
N LYS A 79 -2.86 -0.94 -6.08
CA LYS A 79 -2.41 -1.73 -7.24
C LYS A 79 -2.67 -1.00 -8.57
N LYS A 80 -3.74 -0.22 -8.65
CA LYS A 80 -4.15 0.53 -9.85
C LYS A 80 -3.34 1.81 -10.06
N PHE A 81 -3.06 2.55 -9.00
CA PHE A 81 -2.48 3.89 -9.08
C PHE A 81 -0.99 3.97 -8.71
N LYS A 82 -0.40 2.89 -8.19
CA LYS A 82 1.04 2.86 -7.93
C LYS A 82 1.82 3.18 -9.21
N ASN A 83 2.84 4.01 -9.07
CA ASN A 83 3.79 4.24 -10.14
C ASN A 83 4.65 2.99 -10.33
N ILE A 84 4.70 2.48 -11.56
CA ILE A 84 5.35 1.20 -11.89
C ILE A 84 6.86 1.27 -11.68
N ASP A 85 7.48 2.42 -11.96
CA ASP A 85 8.93 2.59 -11.92
C ASP A 85 9.48 2.70 -10.50
N THR A 86 8.74 3.39 -9.62
CA THR A 86 9.18 3.73 -8.25
C THR A 86 8.48 2.93 -7.16
N GLY A 87 7.35 2.29 -7.48
CA GLY A 87 6.47 1.66 -6.49
C GLY A 87 5.74 2.64 -5.58
N LYS A 88 5.84 3.96 -5.82
CA LYS A 88 5.22 5.00 -4.99
C LYS A 88 3.75 5.23 -5.36
N ILE A 89 2.96 5.66 -4.38
CA ILE A 89 1.64 6.28 -4.62
C ILE A 89 1.70 7.78 -4.38
N TYR A 90 0.76 8.49 -5.00
CA TYR A 90 0.65 9.94 -4.94
C TYR A 90 -0.74 10.28 -4.39
N ILE A 91 -0.78 10.96 -3.25
CA ILE A 91 -2.00 11.19 -2.46
C ILE A 91 -2.20 12.69 -2.29
N ILE A 92 -3.43 13.17 -2.51
CA ILE A 92 -3.86 14.50 -2.08
C ILE A 92 -4.78 14.33 -0.88
N GLU A 93 -4.41 14.99 0.22
CA GLU A 93 -5.20 15.08 1.44
C GLU A 93 -5.87 16.45 1.50
N TYR A 94 -7.20 16.45 1.65
CA TYR A 94 -8.01 17.65 1.73
C TYR A 94 -9.08 17.49 2.80
N TYR A 95 -9.66 18.60 3.27
CA TYR A 95 -10.76 18.55 4.23
C TYR A 95 -12.08 18.78 3.50
N GLU A 96 -13.02 17.85 3.69
CA GLU A 96 -14.39 17.95 3.21
C GLU A 96 -15.32 17.88 4.42
N GLU A 97 -16.18 18.89 4.58
CA GLU A 97 -17.08 19.03 5.74
C GLU A 97 -16.40 18.99 7.14
N GLY A 98 -15.09 19.27 7.19
CA GLY A 98 -14.29 19.23 8.42
C GLY A 98 -13.64 17.88 8.71
N GLU A 99 -13.84 16.88 7.85
CA GLU A 99 -13.19 15.58 7.92
C GLU A 99 -12.03 15.50 6.90
N LEU A 100 -10.93 14.86 7.30
CA LEU A 100 -9.80 14.61 6.41
C LEU A 100 -10.23 13.55 5.39
N SER A 101 -9.99 13.81 4.12
CA SER A 101 -10.24 12.92 3.01
C SER A 101 -8.99 12.78 2.14
N SER A 102 -8.79 11.57 1.62
CA SER A 102 -7.60 11.21 0.85
C SER A 102 -7.98 10.76 -0.56
N MET A 103 -7.26 11.27 -1.56
CA MET A 103 -7.41 10.86 -2.96
C MET A 103 -6.09 10.39 -3.54
N ILE A 104 -6.07 9.18 -4.11
CA ILE A 104 -4.91 8.66 -4.84
C ILE A 104 -5.00 9.06 -6.31
N LEU A 105 -3.88 9.55 -6.83
CA LEU A 105 -3.73 9.92 -8.23
C LEU A 105 -2.57 9.18 -8.88
N THR A 106 -2.54 9.20 -10.21
CA THR A 106 -1.31 8.91 -10.95
C THR A 106 -0.31 10.03 -10.71
N LYS A 107 0.99 9.75 -10.89
CA LYS A 107 2.05 10.75 -10.78
C LYS A 107 1.76 11.99 -11.63
N GLU A 108 1.43 11.78 -12.91
CA GLU A 108 1.17 12.87 -13.87
C GLU A 108 0.04 13.79 -13.39
N LYS A 109 -1.07 13.19 -12.93
CA LYS A 109 -2.24 13.94 -12.48
C LYS A 109 -2.02 14.65 -11.15
N PHE A 110 -1.18 14.06 -10.29
CA PHE A 110 -0.73 14.69 -9.06
C PHE A 110 0.14 15.93 -9.36
N GLU A 111 1.11 15.82 -10.27
CA GLU A 111 1.97 16.94 -10.66
C GLU A 111 1.18 18.06 -11.37
N GLU A 112 0.19 17.70 -12.19
CA GLU A 112 -0.76 18.63 -12.80
C GLU A 112 -1.56 19.39 -11.73
N THR A 113 -2.16 18.66 -10.79
CA THR A 113 -2.98 19.25 -9.72
C THR A 113 -2.14 20.17 -8.82
N LEU A 114 -0.91 19.78 -8.49
CA LEU A 114 0.02 20.63 -7.73
C LEU A 114 0.33 21.94 -8.46
N SER A 115 0.47 21.89 -9.79
CA SER A 115 0.79 23.07 -10.59
C SER A 115 -0.38 24.05 -10.69
N GLU A 116 -1.62 23.57 -10.61
CA GLU A 116 -2.83 24.41 -10.60
C GLU A 116 -3.08 25.08 -9.24
N MET A 117 -2.54 24.52 -8.16
CA MET A 117 -2.71 25.03 -6.79
C MET A 117 -1.65 26.07 -6.38
N GLN A 118 -0.64 26.32 -7.22
CA GLN A 118 0.42 27.31 -7.02
C GLN A 118 0.13 28.62 -7.75
#